data_AF-A0A4R3N640-F1
#
_entry.id   AF-A0A4R3N640-F1
#
_cell.length_a   1.000
_cell.length_b   1.000
_cell.length_c   1.000
_cell.angle_alpha   90.00
_cell.angle_beta   90.00
_cell.angle_gamma   90.00
#
_symmetry.space_group_name_H-M   'P 1'
#
loop_
_entity.id
_entity.type
_entity.pdbx_description
1 polymer ?
#
loop_
_entity_poly.entity_id
_entity_poly.type
_entity_poly.pdbx_seq_one_letter_code
_entity_poly.pdbx_strand_id
1 'polypeptide(L)'
;MLSLAAFVFIAENYHIFAASEMAANNDPMANSEESRRQRVRLARLEADMAYFQARLELIGEPDTNNLAAQRKVFNLLYKTVASKILKVKRRYADLN
;
A
#
# COMPACT_ATOMS: atom_id res chain seq x y z
N MET A 1 20.12 -9.17 47.08
CA MET A 1 19.29 -10.35 46.76
C MET A 1 17.85 -9.90 46.71
N LEU A 2 17.18 -10.01 45.56
CA LEU A 2 15.75 -9.68 45.45
C LEU A 2 14.95 -10.73 46.23
N SER A 3 13.95 -10.28 46.99
CA SER A 3 13.02 -11.17 47.68
C SER A 3 12.28 -12.05 46.67
N LEU A 4 12.00 -13.30 47.04
CA LEU A 4 11.21 -14.25 46.23
C LEU A 4 9.86 -13.62 45.81
N ALA A 5 9.27 -12.77 46.65
CA ALA A 5 8.05 -12.03 46.34
C ALA A 5 8.22 -10.99 45.22
N ALA A 6 9.38 -10.32 45.16
CA ALA A 6 9.68 -9.38 44.08
C ALA A 6 9.93 -10.12 42.75
N PHE A 7 10.51 -11.32 42.80
CA PHE A 7 10.71 -12.15 41.62
C PHE A 7 9.38 -12.67 41.05
N VAL A 8 8.46 -13.12 41.92
CA VAL A 8 7.12 -13.57 41.51
C VAL A 8 6.31 -12.41 40.91
N PHE A 9 6.32 -11.24 41.54
CA PHE A 9 5.62 -10.06 41.02
C PHE A 9 6.18 -9.60 39.66
N ILE A 10 7.49 -9.66 39.47
CA ILE A 10 8.11 -9.35 38.18
C ILE A 10 7.70 -10.42 37.15
N ALA A 11 7.76 -11.71 37.49
CA ALA A 11 7.39 -12.79 36.57
C ALA A 11 5.91 -12.73 36.12
N GLU A 12 4.98 -12.44 37.03
CA GLU A 12 3.56 -12.24 36.70
C GLU A 12 3.34 -11.03 35.78
N ASN A 13 3.98 -9.90 36.08
CA ASN A 13 3.84 -8.69 35.26
C ASN A 13 4.50 -8.84 33.87
N TYR A 14 5.62 -9.56 33.76
CA TYR A 14 6.24 -9.84 32.46
C TYR A 14 5.34 -10.68 31.57
N HIS A 15 4.60 -11.64 32.14
CA HIS A 15 3.68 -12.48 31.37
C HIS A 15 2.48 -11.69 30.83
N ILE A 16 1.97 -10.74 31.62
CA ILE A 16 0.87 -9.83 31.23
C ILE A 16 1.34 -8.84 30.16
N PHE A 17 2.55 -8.28 30.31
CA PHE A 17 3.12 -7.33 29.34
C PHE A 17 3.43 -8.01 27.99
N ALA A 18 4.02 -9.21 28.01
CA ALA A 18 4.28 -9.98 26.80
C ALA A 18 2.98 -10.42 26.09
N ALA A 19 1.93 -10.78 26.84
CA ALA A 19 0.63 -11.12 26.27
C ALA A 19 -0.06 -9.90 25.63
N SER A 20 0.05 -8.72 26.24
CA SER A 20 -0.46 -7.45 25.70
C SER A 20 0.25 -7.05 24.40
N GLU A 21 1.57 -7.23 24.34
CA GLU A 21 2.38 -6.91 23.16
C GLU A 21 2.14 -7.90 22.01
N MET A 22 1.93 -9.19 22.32
CA MET A 22 1.51 -10.19 21.34
C MET A 22 0.08 -10.00 20.84
N ALA A 23 -0.84 -9.50 21.68
CA ALA A 23 -2.21 -9.20 21.28
C ALA A 23 -2.29 -7.96 20.36
N ALA A 24 -1.47 -6.93 20.62
CA ALA A 24 -1.39 -5.75 19.77
C ALA A 24 -0.82 -6.06 18.37
N ASN A 25 0.08 -7.04 18.27
CA ASN A 25 0.69 -7.46 17.00
C ASN A 25 -0.19 -8.43 16.18
N ASN A 26 -1.27 -8.93 16.79
CA ASN A 26 -2.19 -9.90 16.18
C ASN A 26 -3.61 -9.35 16.02
N ASP A 27 -3.80 -8.03 16.06
CA ASP A 27 -5.14 -7.45 15.85
C ASP A 27 -5.56 -7.66 14.38
N PRO A 28 -6.48 -8.60 14.10
CA PRO A 28 -6.89 -8.89 12.73
C PRO A 28 -7.60 -7.69 12.11
N MET A 29 -8.13 -6.75 12.90
CA MET A 29 -8.73 -5.53 12.41
C MET A 29 -7.70 -4.55 11.85
N ALA A 30 -6.51 -4.44 12.47
CA ALA A 30 -5.43 -3.59 11.97
C ALA A 30 -4.90 -4.09 10.61
N ASN A 31 -4.68 -5.41 10.49
CA ASN A 31 -4.30 -6.04 9.22
C ASN A 31 -5.39 -5.92 8.14
N SER A 32 -6.67 -5.99 8.54
CA SER A 32 -7.82 -5.82 7.63
C SER A 32 -7.94 -4.38 7.10
N GLU A 33 -7.76 -3.39 7.97
CA GLU A 33 -7.82 -1.97 7.59
C GLU A 33 -6.66 -1.57 6.67
N GLU A 34 -5.45 -2.06 6.92
CA GLU A 34 -4.31 -1.85 6.02
C GLU A 34 -4.55 -2.50 4.65
N SER A 35 -5.04 -3.74 4.63
CA SER A 35 -5.41 -4.44 3.39
C SER A 35 -6.48 -3.68 2.60
N ARG A 36 -7.50 -3.14 3.29
CA ARG A 36 -8.55 -2.33 2.67
C ARG A 36 -8.00 -1.05 2.04
N ARG A 37 -7.13 -0.33 2.76
CA ARG A 37 -6.46 0.89 2.24
C ARG A 37 -5.60 0.58 1.02
N GLN A 38 -4.88 -0.54 1.03
CA GLN A 38 -4.08 -0.97 -0.11
C GLN A 38 -4.94 -1.28 -1.34
N ARG A 39 -6.09 -1.96 -1.17
CA ARG A 39 -7.05 -2.22 -2.27
C ARG A 39 -7.60 -0.94 -2.87
N VAL A 40 -8.01 0.03 -2.04
CA VAL A 40 -8.49 1.34 -2.51
C VAL A 40 -7.40 2.08 -3.27
N ARG A 41 -6.16 2.05 -2.77
CA ARG A 41 -5.01 2.67 -3.45
C ARG A 41 -4.74 2.02 -4.79
N LEU A 42 -4.86 0.69 -4.89
CA LEU A 42 -4.70 -0.04 -6.13
C LEU A 42 -5.79 0.32 -7.14
N ALA A 43 -7.06 0.30 -6.71
CA ALA A 43 -8.19 0.66 -7.56
C ALA A 43 -8.07 2.09 -8.12
N ARG A 44 -7.60 3.03 -7.30
CA ARG A 44 -7.34 4.41 -7.75
C ARG A 44 -6.24 4.47 -8.82
N LEU A 45 -5.14 3.75 -8.63
CA LEU A 45 -4.07 3.70 -9.64
C LEU A 45 -4.55 3.03 -10.94
N GLU A 46 -5.37 1.99 -10.85
CA GLU A 46 -5.96 1.34 -12.02
C GLU A 46 -6.93 2.27 -12.76
N ALA A 47 -7.73 3.06 -12.04
CA ALA A 47 -8.58 4.09 -12.63
C ALA A 47 -7.77 5.20 -13.33
N ASP A 48 -6.71 5.71 -12.70
CA ASP A 48 -5.80 6.70 -13.31
C ASP A 48 -5.16 6.14 -14.60
N MET A 49 -4.74 4.87 -14.59
CA MET A 49 -4.17 4.21 -15.75
C MET A 49 -5.18 4.11 -16.91
N ALA A 50 -6.41 3.68 -16.62
CA ALA A 50 -7.48 3.61 -17.61
C ALA A 50 -7.81 4.98 -18.21
N TYR A 51 -7.88 6.02 -17.37
CA TYR A 51 -8.11 7.39 -17.82
C TYR A 51 -7.00 7.88 -18.76
N PHE A 52 -5.72 7.67 -18.40
CA PHE A 52 -4.61 8.08 -19.27
C PHE A 52 -4.58 7.33 -20.59
N GLN A 53 -4.91 6.03 -20.57
CA GLN A 53 -5.02 5.25 -21.79
C GLN A 53 -6.11 5.78 -22.71
N ALA A 54 -7.32 6.00 -22.18
CA ALA A 54 -8.44 6.56 -22.95
C ALA A 54 -8.08 7.95 -23.52
N ARG A 55 -7.31 8.76 -22.78
CA ARG A 55 -6.87 10.07 -23.25
C ARG A 55 -5.82 9.96 -24.37
N LEU A 56 -4.93 8.97 -24.32
CA LEU A 56 -3.98 8.70 -25.41
C LEU A 56 -4.69 8.24 -26.67
N GLU A 57 -5.71 7.39 -26.54
CA GLU A 57 -6.56 6.94 -27.65
C GLU A 57 -7.33 8.13 -28.25
N LEU A 58 -7.88 9.01 -27.42
CA LEU A 58 -8.58 10.22 -27.85
C LEU A 58 -7.67 11.23 -28.55
N ILE A 59 -6.39 11.35 -28.14
CA ILE A 59 -5.43 12.21 -28.83
C ILE A 59 -5.04 11.62 -30.20
N GLY A 60 -4.97 10.29 -30.31
CA GLY A 60 -4.61 9.63 -31.56
C GLY A 60 -3.26 10.11 -32.09
N GLU A 61 -3.12 10.18 -33.43
CA GLU A 61 -1.95 10.76 -34.08
C GLU A 61 -1.95 12.29 -33.98
N PRO A 62 -0.91 12.91 -33.41
CA PRO A 62 -0.91 14.33 -33.16
C PRO A 62 -0.57 15.14 -34.42
N ASP A 63 -1.54 15.89 -34.93
CA ASP A 63 -1.36 16.79 -36.07
C ASP A 63 -0.73 18.15 -35.70
N THR A 64 -0.65 18.44 -34.39
CA THR A 64 -0.09 19.70 -33.88
C THR A 64 0.95 19.47 -32.80
N ASN A 65 1.88 20.41 -32.66
CA ASN A 65 2.90 20.37 -31.60
C ASN A 65 2.29 20.31 -30.19
N ASN A 66 1.13 20.95 -29.99
CA ASN A 66 0.42 20.92 -28.72
C ASN A 66 -0.10 19.51 -28.42
N LEU A 67 -0.76 18.86 -29.38
CA LEU A 67 -1.22 17.48 -29.23
C LEU A 67 -0.05 16.51 -29.03
N ALA A 68 1.07 16.74 -29.72
CA ALA A 68 2.27 15.93 -29.54
C ALA A 68 2.85 16.06 -28.12
N ALA A 69 2.86 17.27 -27.56
CA ALA A 69 3.26 17.52 -26.18
C ALA A 69 2.31 16.84 -25.18
N GLN A 70 0.99 16.98 -25.37
CA GLN A 70 -0.01 16.31 -24.54
C GLN A 70 0.15 14.79 -24.58
N ARG A 71 0.33 14.21 -25.78
CA ARG A 71 0.54 12.78 -25.95
C ARG A 71 1.77 12.32 -25.18
N LYS A 72 2.89 13.04 -25.26
CA LYS A 72 4.12 12.73 -24.49
C LYS A 72 3.86 12.73 -22.99
N VAL A 73 3.15 13.73 -22.47
CA VAL A 73 2.82 13.84 -21.04
C VAL A 73 1.95 12.67 -20.58
N PHE A 74 0.85 12.38 -21.30
CA PHE A 74 -0.03 11.26 -20.94
C PHE A 74 0.69 9.91 -21.03
N ASN A 75 1.60 9.73 -21.99
CA ASN A 75 2.41 8.53 -22.09
C ASN A 75 3.35 8.36 -20.89
N LEU A 76 3.97 9.45 -20.44
CA LEU A 76 4.82 9.44 -19.23
C LEU A 76 4.00 9.10 -17.98
N LEU A 77 2.82 9.71 -17.83
CA LEU A 77 1.91 9.45 -16.71
C LEU A 77 1.45 7.99 -16.70
N TYR A 78 1.03 7.46 -17.84
CA TYR A 78 0.64 6.06 -18.01
C TYR A 78 1.75 5.10 -17.54
N LYS A 79 2.98 5.28 -18.04
CA LYS A 79 4.14 4.46 -17.64
C LYS A 79 4.48 4.56 -16.15
N THR A 80 4.36 5.77 -15.60
CA THR A 80 4.63 6.02 -14.17
C THR A 80 3.62 5.30 -13.30
N VAL A 81 2.33 5.37 -13.63
CA VAL A 81 1.26 4.69 -12.89
C VAL A 81 1.38 3.18 -13.03
N ALA A 82 1.64 2.66 -14.23
CA ALA A 82 1.88 1.23 -14.43
C ALA A 82 3.03 0.70 -13.55
N SER A 83 4.13 1.46 -13.46
CA SER A 83 5.25 1.13 -12.58
C SER A 83 4.86 1.15 -11.09
N LYS A 84 4.00 2.08 -10.67
CA LYS A 84 3.48 2.14 -9.29
C LYS A 84 2.56 0.96 -8.97
N ILE A 85 1.68 0.57 -9.91
CA ILE A 85 0.81 -0.60 -9.77
C ILE A 85 1.64 -1.85 -9.57
N LEU A 86 2.67 -2.07 -10.39
CA LEU A 86 3.57 -3.23 -10.25
C LEU A 86 4.24 -3.28 -8.86
N LYS A 87 4.71 -2.13 -8.35
CA LYS A 87 5.29 -2.04 -7.00
C LYS A 87 4.28 -2.35 -5.88
N VAL A 88 3.03 -1.91 -6.04
CA VAL A 88 1.96 -2.21 -5.07
C VAL A 88 1.58 -3.68 -5.11
N LYS A 89 1.42 -4.27 -6.32
CA LYS A 89 1.09 -5.69 -6.49
C LYS A 89 2.18 -6.62 -5.95
N ARG A 90 3.47 -6.29 -6.15
CA ARG A 90 4.59 -7.05 -5.54
C ARG A 90 4.53 -7.03 -4.02
N ARG A 91 4.40 -5.85 -3.41
CA ARG A 91 4.27 -5.74 -1.95
C ARG A 91 3.09 -6.53 -1.40
N TYR A 92 1.98 -6.58 -2.12
CA TYR A 92 0.83 -7.40 -1.72
C TYR A 92 1.12 -8.90 -1.83
N ALA A 93 1.82 -9.33 -2.88
CA ALA A 93 2.25 -10.73 -3.03
C ALA A 93 3.26 -11.17 -1.96
N ASP A 94 4.10 -10.25 -1.47
CA ASP A 94 5.06 -10.52 -0.39
C ASP A 94 4.39 -10.54 1.01
N LEU A 95 3.15 -10.04 1.13
CA LEU A 95 2.37 -9.97 2.38
C LEU A 95 1.35 -11.11 2.54
N ASN A 96 1.15 -11.93 1.50
CA ASN A 96 0.18 -13.02 1.41
C ASN A 96 0.89 -14.38 1.36
#